data_AF-A0A150SY88-F1
#
_entry.id   AF-A0A150SY88-F1
#
_cell.length_a   1.000
_cell.length_b   1.000
_cell.length_c   1.000
_cell.angle_alpha   90.00
_cell.angle_beta   90.00
_cell.angle_gamma   90.00
#
_symmetry.space_group_name_H-M   'P 1'
#
loop_
_entity.id
_entity.type
_entity.pdbx_description
1 polymer ?
#
loop_
_entity_poly.entity_id
_entity_poly.type
_entity_poly.pdbx_seq_one_letter_code
_entity_poly.pdbx_strand_id
1 'polypeptide(L)'
;MKAALLALKQVGGDLSNGQQKLKDALAKLEFEAPSGKVKLDKNRNAVADSYLTVVEKKADGTLFKRLLQVVPEVNQTMKLPEDEFLKLGSFNRDNPSCP
;
A
#
# COMPACT_ATOMS: atom_id res chain seq x y z
N MET A 1 -13.08 -0.73 5.08
CA MET A 1 -13.34 -1.74 6.14
C MET A 1 -13.23 -3.20 5.69
N LYS A 2 -13.02 -3.53 4.40
CA LYS A 2 -12.98 -4.92 3.90
C LYS A 2 -11.99 -5.83 4.64
N ALA A 3 -10.75 -5.36 4.86
CA ALA A 3 -9.72 -6.15 5.55
C ALA A 3 -10.13 -6.58 6.97
N ALA A 4 -10.63 -5.65 7.78
CA ALA A 4 -11.08 -5.93 9.14
C ALA A 4 -12.22 -6.97 9.17
N LEU A 5 -13.20 -6.84 8.27
CA LEU A 5 -14.32 -7.77 8.18
C LEU A 5 -13.88 -9.18 7.72
N LEU A 6 -12.96 -9.27 6.77
CA LEU A 6 -12.42 -10.55 6.31
C LEU A 6 -11.63 -11.25 7.42
N ALA A 7 -10.77 -10.53 8.12
CA ALA A 7 -9.99 -11.09 9.22
C ALA A 7 -10.88 -11.49 10.41
N LEU A 8 -11.87 -10.66 10.78
CA LEU A 8 -12.87 -11.02 11.80
C LEU A 8 -13.63 -12.28 11.43
N LYS A 9 -14.07 -12.40 10.17
CA LYS A 9 -14.74 -13.61 9.67
C LYS A 9 -13.81 -14.83 9.77
N GLN A 10 -12.54 -14.69 9.41
CA GLN A 10 -11.54 -15.76 9.46
C GLN A 10 -11.30 -16.27 10.89
N VAL A 11 -11.29 -15.38 11.88
CA VAL A 11 -11.10 -15.75 13.29
C VAL A 11 -12.41 -16.02 14.03
N GLY A 12 -13.55 -16.06 13.32
CA GLY A 12 -14.86 -16.26 13.92
C GLY A 12 -15.25 -15.20 14.94
N GLY A 13 -14.71 -13.98 14.82
CA GLY A 13 -14.90 -12.90 15.78
C GLY A 13 -14.14 -13.06 17.11
N ASP A 14 -13.19 -14.00 17.19
CA ASP A 14 -12.36 -14.17 18.39
C ASP A 14 -11.40 -12.98 18.61
N LEU A 15 -11.72 -12.18 19.63
CA LEU A 15 -10.94 -11.02 20.06
C LEU A 15 -10.21 -11.26 21.40
N SER A 16 -10.19 -12.49 21.91
CA SER A 16 -9.53 -12.85 23.16
C SER A 16 -8.01 -12.65 23.10
N ASN A 17 -7.35 -12.71 24.26
CA ASN A 17 -5.89 -12.64 24.37
C ASN A 17 -5.28 -11.40 23.69
N GLY A 18 -5.92 -10.24 23.87
CA GLY A 18 -5.47 -9.00 23.24
C GLY A 18 -5.53 -9.03 21.71
N GLN A 19 -6.52 -9.74 21.15
CA GLN A 19 -6.79 -9.86 19.71
C GLN A 19 -5.67 -10.54 18.93
N GLN A 20 -4.90 -11.44 19.56
CA GLN A 20 -3.74 -12.06 18.95
C GLN A 20 -4.08 -12.75 17.62
N LYS A 21 -5.16 -13.56 17.60
CA LYS A 21 -5.62 -14.22 16.37
C LYS A 21 -6.00 -13.23 15.27
N LEU A 22 -6.70 -12.15 15.62
CA LEU A 22 -7.08 -11.12 14.66
C LEU A 22 -5.85 -10.43 14.07
N LYS A 23 -4.86 -10.09 14.89
CA LYS A 23 -3.60 -9.47 14.44
C LYS A 23 -2.85 -10.39 13.47
N ASP A 24 -2.79 -11.68 13.78
CA ASP A 24 -2.13 -12.68 12.93
C ASP A 24 -2.89 -12.89 11.61
N ALA A 25 -4.22 -12.89 11.65
CA ALA A 25 -5.06 -12.95 10.45
C ALA A 25 -4.87 -11.71 9.57
N LEU A 26 -4.89 -10.51 10.16
CA LEU A 26 -4.66 -9.24 9.44
C LEU A 26 -3.27 -9.19 8.81
N ALA A 27 -2.23 -9.65 9.53
CA ALA A 27 -0.85 -9.63 9.04
C ALA A 27 -0.63 -10.54 7.81
N LYS A 28 -1.43 -11.60 7.66
CA LYS A 28 -1.33 -12.56 6.56
C LYS A 28 -2.40 -12.36 5.48
N LEU A 29 -3.32 -11.42 5.67
CA LEU A 29 -4.45 -11.23 4.78
C LEU A 29 -3.98 -10.66 3.44
N GLU A 30 -4.37 -11.32 2.36
CA GLU A 30 -4.28 -10.81 1.00
C GLU A 30 -5.68 -10.82 0.37
N PHE A 31 -6.07 -9.76 -0.32
CA PHE A 31 -7.38 -9.70 -0.97
C PHE A 31 -7.40 -8.77 -2.18
N GLU A 32 -8.31 -9.04 -3.11
CA GLU A 32 -8.60 -8.16 -4.25
C GLU A 32 -9.52 -7.01 -3.86
N ALA A 33 -9.15 -5.79 -4.23
CA ALA A 33 -9.95 -4.58 -4.13
C ALA A 33 -10.20 -3.99 -5.54
N PRO A 34 -11.11 -3.01 -5.70
CA PRO A 34 -11.27 -2.33 -6.99
C PRO A 34 -9.98 -1.69 -7.52
N SER A 35 -9.04 -1.36 -6.63
CA SER A 35 -7.71 -0.84 -6.93
C SER A 35 -6.63 -1.93 -6.99
N GLY A 36 -6.99 -3.18 -7.31
CA GLY A 36 -6.06 -4.30 -7.36
C GLY A 36 -5.82 -4.99 -6.02
N LYS A 37 -4.78 -5.83 -5.99
CA LYS A 37 -4.43 -6.69 -4.86
C LYS A 37 -3.84 -5.87 -3.71
N VAL A 38 -4.27 -6.19 -2.49
CA VAL A 38 -3.80 -5.54 -1.26
C VAL A 38 -3.29 -6.59 -0.27
N LYS A 39 -2.12 -6.35 0.30
CA LYS A 39 -1.53 -7.11 1.42
C LYS A 39 -0.75 -6.17 2.34
N LEU A 40 -0.19 -6.68 3.43
CA LEU A 40 0.71 -5.95 4.30
C LEU A 40 2.15 -6.45 4.14
N ASP A 41 3.12 -5.55 4.26
CA ASP A 41 4.52 -5.92 4.42
C ASP A 41 4.86 -6.27 5.88
N LYS A 42 6.12 -6.65 6.13
CA LYS A 42 6.60 -7.03 7.46
C LYS A 42 6.46 -5.93 8.52
N ASN A 43 6.41 -4.66 8.08
CA ASN A 43 6.27 -3.48 8.94
C ASN A 43 4.79 -3.06 9.08
N ARG A 44 3.87 -3.86 8.55
CA ARG A 44 2.42 -3.63 8.52
C ARG A 44 2.00 -2.42 7.69
N ASN A 45 2.82 -2.02 6.71
CA ASN A 45 2.43 -1.05 5.71
C ASN A 45 1.72 -1.75 4.55
N ALA A 46 0.80 -1.03 3.89
CA ALA A 46 0.09 -1.57 2.75
C ALA A 46 1.04 -1.77 1.56
N VAL A 47 0.94 -2.95 0.95
CA VAL A 47 1.51 -3.23 -0.37
C VAL A 47 0.35 -3.25 -1.36
N ALA A 48 0.37 -2.32 -2.30
CA ALA A 48 -0.71 -2.10 -3.25
C ALA A 48 -0.18 -1.44 -4.54
N ASP A 49 -1.01 -1.41 -5.57
CA ASP A 49 -0.67 -0.76 -6.83
C ASP A 49 -0.56 0.77 -6.65
N SER A 50 0.48 1.35 -7.25
CA SER A 50 0.66 2.81 -7.34
C SER A 50 0.24 3.30 -8.73
N TYR A 51 -0.50 4.40 -8.77
CA TYR A 51 -1.07 4.95 -10.00
C TYR A 51 -0.47 6.32 -10.31
N LEU A 52 0.30 6.40 -11.40
CA LEU A 52 0.79 7.68 -11.93
C LEU A 52 -0.33 8.32 -12.75
N THR A 53 -0.78 9.51 -12.33
CA THR A 53 -1.88 10.23 -12.98
C THR A 53 -1.48 11.67 -13.28
N VAL A 54 -2.05 12.22 -14.36
CA VAL A 54 -1.96 13.64 -14.70
C VAL A 54 -3.35 14.27 -14.65
N VAL A 55 -3.42 15.52 -14.21
CA VAL A 55 -4.68 16.29 -14.22
C VAL A 55 -4.85 16.93 -15.59
N GLU A 56 -5.99 16.69 -16.22
CA GLU A 56 -6.37 17.25 -17.51
C GLU A 56 -7.74 17.93 -17.44
N LYS A 57 -8.00 18.84 -18.38
CA LYS A 57 -9.26 19.58 -18.47
C LYS A 57 -10.09 19.04 -19.65
N LYS A 58 -11.34 18.68 -19.38
CA LYS A 58 -12.31 18.32 -20.42
C LYS A 58 -12.77 19.55 -21.20
N ALA A 59 -13.44 19.33 -22.32
CA ALA A 59 -14.01 20.40 -23.14
C ALA A 59 -15.02 21.27 -22.38
N ASP A 60 -15.78 20.68 -21.44
CA ASP A 60 -16.73 21.39 -20.56
C ASP A 60 -16.06 22.17 -19.41
N GLY A 61 -14.73 22.11 -19.33
CA GLY A 61 -13.93 22.78 -18.32
C GLY A 61 -13.70 22.00 -17.03
N THR A 62 -14.26 20.80 -16.88
CA THR A 62 -14.07 19.94 -15.71
C THR A 62 -12.66 19.33 -15.68
N LEU A 63 -12.02 19.33 -14.51
CA LEU A 63 -10.74 18.66 -14.30
C LEU A 63 -10.94 17.16 -14.03
N PHE A 64 -10.11 16.31 -14.62
CA PHE A 64 -10.09 14.88 -14.36
C PHE A 64 -8.67 14.34 -14.28
N LYS A 65 -8.49 13.17 -13.67
CA LYS A 65 -7.21 12.46 -13.62
C LYS A 65 -7.15 11.46 -14.77
N ARG A 66 -6.21 11.63 -15.69
CA ARG A 66 -5.87 10.62 -16.69
C ARG A 66 -4.77 9.71 -16.14
N LEU A 67 -4.99 8.40 -16.20
CA LEU A 67 -4.01 7.41 -15.81
C LEU A 67 -2.89 7.34 -16.85
N LEU A 68 -1.63 7.41 -16.40
CA LEU A 68 -0.44 7.27 -17.22
C LEU A 68 0.17 5.88 -17.08
N GLN A 69 0.29 5.39 -15.85
CA GLN A 69 0.96 4.13 -15.54
C GLN A 69 0.41 3.52 -14.25
N VAL A 70 0.37 2.19 -14.20
CA VAL A 70 0.18 1.41 -12.99
C VAL A 70 1.49 0.70 -12.66
N VAL A 71 1.98 0.86 -11.43
CA VAL A 71 3.10 0.08 -10.90
C VAL A 71 2.51 -0.86 -9.84
N PRO A 72 2.45 -2.19 -10.11
CA PRO A 72 1.72 -3.10 -9.24
C PRO A 72 2.48 -3.39 -7.95
N GLU A 73 1.78 -3.80 -6.88
CA GLU A 73 2.37 -4.33 -5.62
C GLU A 73 3.58 -3.51 -5.06
N VAL A 74 3.45 -2.19 -4.97
CA VAL A 74 4.49 -1.32 -4.38
C VAL A 74 4.44 -1.43 -2.86
N ASN A 75 5.57 -1.81 -2.25
CA ASN A 75 5.76 -1.89 -0.79
C ASN A 75 6.45 -0.63 -0.24
N GLN A 76 6.67 -0.58 1.07
CA GLN A 76 7.30 0.56 1.75
C GLN A 76 8.65 0.98 1.15
N THR A 77 9.43 0.04 0.63
CA THR A 77 10.76 0.31 0.06
C THR A 77 10.73 0.65 -1.43
N MET A 78 9.56 1.01 -1.98
CA MET A 78 9.40 1.34 -3.40
C MET A 78 9.92 0.23 -4.34
N LYS A 79 9.74 -1.04 -3.94
CA LYS A 79 10.26 -2.25 -4.59
C LYS A 79 11.78 -2.42 -4.61
N LEU A 80 12.53 -1.57 -3.93
CA LEU A 80 13.96 -1.78 -3.71
C LEU A 80 14.18 -2.89 -2.67
N PRO A 81 15.24 -3.71 -2.81
CA PRO A 81 15.75 -4.53 -1.72
C PRO A 81 15.93 -3.68 -0.46
N GLU A 82 15.58 -4.22 0.71
CA GLU A 82 15.55 -3.43 1.93
C GLU A 82 16.94 -2.90 2.33
N ASP A 83 17.99 -3.70 2.12
CA ASP A 83 19.36 -3.29 2.40
C ASP A 83 19.81 -2.15 1.46
N GLU A 84 19.36 -2.15 0.20
CA GLU A 84 19.59 -1.05 -0.74
C GLU A 84 18.82 0.21 -0.35
N PHE A 85 17.54 0.06 0.03
CA PHE A 85 16.72 1.18 0.49
C PHE A 85 17.31 1.85 1.74
N LEU A 86 17.79 1.06 2.70
CA LEU A 86 18.39 1.60 3.93
C LEU A 86 19.72 2.33 3.67
N LYS A 87 20.49 1.93 2.65
CA LYS A 87 21.72 2.63 2.23
C LYS A 87 21.44 4.04 1.70
N LEU A 88 20.22 4.31 1.21
CA LEU A 88 19.84 5.66 0.78
C LEU A 88 19.85 6.66 1.94
N GLY A 89 19.71 6.21 3.19
CA GLY A 89 19.68 7.10 4.35
C GLY A 89 18.44 8.01 4.39
N SER A 90 18.46 8.99 5.29
CA SER A 90 17.34 9.92 5.46
C SER A 90 17.26 10.91 4.30
N PHE A 91 16.09 10.96 3.66
CA PHE A 91 15.80 11.97 2.64
C PHE A 91 15.89 13.38 3.24
N ASN A 92 16.70 14.24 2.60
CA ASN A 92 16.88 15.64 2.96
C ASN A 92 17.21 16.45 1.70
N ARG A 93 17.47 17.76 1.84
CA ARG A 93 17.77 18.63 0.68
C ARG A 93 18.90 18.08 -0.20
N ASP A 94 19.91 17.49 0.42
CA ASP A 94 21.14 17.06 -0.22
C ASP A 94 21.17 15.53 -0.43
N ASN A 95 20.07 14.82 -0.13
CA ASN A 95 19.96 13.36 -0.25
C ASN A 95 18.55 12.89 -0.67
N PRO A 96 18.38 12.25 -1.83
CA PRO A 96 19.40 12.02 -2.85
C PRO A 96 19.88 13.34 -3.46
N SER A 97 21.11 13.35 -3.99
CA SER A 97 21.62 14.52 -4.72
C SER A 97 20.72 14.79 -5.93
N CYS A 98 20.15 15.99 -6.00
CA CYS A 98 19.49 16.52 -7.19
C CYS A 98 20.48 17.43 -7.93
N PRO A 99 21.27 16.90 -8.89
CA PRO A 99 22.12 17.70 -9.76
C PRO A 99 21.33 18.63 -10.69
#